data_AF-A0A0F9AHE9-F1
#
_entry.id   AF-A0A0F9AHE9-F1
#
_cell.length_a   1.000
_cell.length_b   1.000
_cell.length_c   1.000
_cell.angle_alpha   90.00
_cell.angle_beta   90.00
_cell.angle_gamma   90.00
#
_symmetry.space_group_name_H-M   'P 1'
#
loop_
_entity.id
_entity.type
_entity.pdbx_description
1 polymer ?
#
loop_
_entity_poly.entity_id
_entity_poly.type
_entity_poly.pdbx_seq_one_letter_code
_entity_poly.pdbx_strand_id
1 'polypeptide(L)'
;MREYSTPLLLWVALAAPSLAAVDLVTVPRREGTQLTIYNSEDITMVREHRLLTVKQGINRIQFSWANTLIDPTSIDFRILDHQDKV
;
A
#
# COMPACT_ATOMS: atom_id res chain seq x y z
N MET A 1 -13.52 -32.26 33.66
CA MET A 1 -12.73 -31.04 33.42
C MET A 1 -11.37 -31.29 32.73
N ARG A 2 -10.97 -32.53 32.41
CA ARG A 2 -9.70 -32.85 31.71
C ARG A 2 -9.82 -32.96 30.18
N GLU A 3 -11.03 -33.17 29.67
CA GLU A 3 -11.27 -33.57 28.27
C GLU A 3 -11.24 -32.39 27.28
N TYR A 4 -11.39 -31.15 27.76
CA TYR A 4 -11.24 -29.94 26.94
C TYR A 4 -9.78 -29.45 26.82
N SER A 5 -8.86 -30.02 27.61
CA SER A 5 -7.46 -29.57 27.64
C SER A 5 -6.66 -30.02 26.43
N THR A 6 -6.97 -31.20 25.88
CA THR A 6 -6.29 -31.79 24.72
C THR A 6 -6.58 -31.07 23.40
N PRO A 7 -7.83 -30.71 23.04
CA PRO A 7 -8.06 -29.92 21.82
C PRO A 7 -7.45 -28.52 21.93
N LEU A 8 -7.46 -27.90 23.12
CA LEU A 8 -6.87 -26.58 23.33
C LEU A 8 -5.35 -26.54 23.05
N LEU A 9 -4.62 -27.58 23.50
CA LEU A 9 -3.19 -27.72 23.23
C LEU A 9 -2.90 -27.89 21.74
N LEU A 10 -3.76 -28.59 21.00
CA LEU A 10 -3.63 -28.77 19.55
C LEU A 10 -3.84 -27.44 18.79
N TRP A 11 -4.83 -26.64 19.20
CA TRP A 11 -5.09 -25.32 18.61
C TRP A 11 -3.93 -24.35 18.83
N VAL A 12 -3.31 -24.36 20.00
CA VAL A 12 -2.13 -23.54 20.30
C VAL A 12 -0.92 -23.98 19.47
N ALA A 13 -0.74 -25.29 19.25
CA ALA A 13 0.36 -25.81 18.42
C ALA A 13 0.23 -25.45 16.93
N LEU A 14 -0.99 -25.21 16.44
CA LEU A 14 -1.27 -24.80 15.06
C LEU A 14 -1.22 -23.28 14.85
N ALA A 15 -1.09 -22.48 15.92
CA ALA A 15 -0.99 -21.03 15.82
C ALA A 15 0.43 -20.61 15.39
N ALA A 16 0.68 -20.62 14.08
CA ALA A 16 1.92 -20.08 13.51
C ALA A 16 1.90 -18.54 13.50
N PRO A 17 3.01 -17.87 13.85
CA PRO A 17 3.10 -16.42 13.70
C PRO A 17 3.02 -16.07 12.21
N SER A 18 2.14 -15.13 11.86
CA SER A 18 2.12 -14.56 10.50
C SER A 18 3.24 -13.53 10.37
N LEU A 19 4.04 -13.64 9.30
CA LEU A 19 4.99 -12.60 8.92
C LEU A 19 4.24 -11.48 8.19
N ALA A 20 3.63 -10.58 8.97
CA ALA A 20 3.06 -9.35 8.45
C ALA A 20 4.08 -8.21 8.58
N ALA A 21 4.32 -7.49 7.49
CA ALA A 21 5.11 -6.26 7.55
C ALA A 21 4.25 -5.15 8.16
N VAL A 22 4.61 -4.70 9.36
CA VAL A 22 4.01 -3.52 10.01
C VAL A 22 5.11 -2.47 10.10
N ASP A 23 4.93 -1.37 9.36
CA ASP A 23 5.91 -0.29 9.30
C ASP A 23 5.23 1.06 9.58
N LEU A 24 5.93 1.95 10.27
CA LEU A 24 5.45 3.32 10.50
C LEU A 24 5.95 4.20 9.36
N VAL A 25 5.03 4.57 8.47
CA VAL A 25 5.35 5.40 7.31
C VAL A 25 4.66 6.76 7.40
N THR A 26 5.35 7.80 6.94
CA THR A 26 4.70 9.09 6.69
C THR A 26 3.89 8.98 5.42
N VAL A 27 2.58 9.19 5.50
CA VAL A 27 1.71 9.21 4.32
C VAL A 27 1.73 10.62 3.73
N PRO A 28 2.32 10.83 2.53
CA PRO A 28 2.37 12.14 1.91
C PRO A 28 0.98 12.62 1.54
N ARG A 29 0.76 13.93 1.58
CA ARG A 29 -0.54 14.54 1.23
C ARG A 29 -0.85 14.29 -0.25
N ARG A 30 -2.13 14.07 -0.54
CA ARG A 30 -2.64 14.03 -1.93
C ARG A 30 -2.70 15.44 -2.49
N GLU A 31 -2.16 15.63 -3.68
CA GLU A 31 -2.32 16.90 -4.41
C GLU A 31 -3.67 16.97 -5.11
N GLY A 32 -4.10 15.85 -5.67
CA GLY A 32 -5.39 15.72 -6.35
C GLY A 32 -5.65 14.29 -6.76
N THR A 33 -6.93 13.99 -6.98
CA THR A 33 -7.40 12.71 -7.48
C THR A 33 -8.35 12.96 -8.64
N GLN A 34 -8.14 12.24 -9.74
CA GLN A 34 -9.02 12.25 -10.90
C GLN A 34 -9.60 10.86 -11.09
N LEU A 35 -10.92 10.80 -11.34
CA LEU A 35 -11.66 9.58 -11.60
C LEU A 35 -12.21 9.61 -13.03
N THR A 36 -11.89 8.59 -13.81
CA THR A 36 -12.49 8.36 -15.13
C THR A 36 -13.26 7.06 -15.10
N ILE A 37 -14.58 7.17 -15.30
CA ILE A 37 -15.50 6.02 -15.36
C ILE A 37 -15.74 5.69 -16.83
N TYR A 38 -15.33 4.50 -17.24
CA TYR A 38 -15.62 3.98 -18.57
C TYR A 38 -16.97 3.27 -18.51
N ASN A 39 -18.04 3.87 -19.04
CA ASN A 39 -19.38 3.27 -18.92
C ASN A 39 -19.58 2.06 -19.86
N SER A 40 -18.74 1.93 -20.89
CA SER A 40 -18.77 0.86 -21.88
C SER A 40 -18.00 -0.39 -21.45
N GLU A 41 -17.18 -0.30 -20.41
CA GLU A 41 -16.30 -1.36 -19.90
C GLU A 41 -16.42 -1.43 -18.37
N ASP A 42 -16.28 -2.60 -17.76
CA ASP A 42 -16.31 -2.72 -16.30
C ASP A 42 -14.95 -2.33 -15.66
N ILE A 43 -14.46 -1.14 -16.00
CA ILE A 43 -13.20 -0.60 -15.51
C ILE A 43 -13.35 0.88 -15.12
N THR A 44 -12.56 1.29 -14.13
CA THR A 44 -12.46 2.68 -13.71
C THR A 44 -10.98 3.03 -13.55
N MET A 45 -10.56 4.16 -14.12
CA MET A 45 -9.20 4.65 -13.96
C MET A 45 -9.16 5.71 -12.86
N VAL A 46 -8.33 5.48 -11.85
CA VAL A 46 -8.02 6.45 -10.81
C VAL A 46 -6.61 6.96 -11.04
N ARG A 47 -6.46 8.28 -11.18
CA ARG A 47 -5.15 8.94 -11.24
C ARG A 47 -4.97 9.76 -9.97
N GLU A 48 -3.85 9.56 -9.29
CA GLU A 48 -3.50 10.29 -8.07
C GLU A 48 -2.05 10.76 -8.16
N HIS A 49 -1.80 12.00 -7.74
CA HIS A 49 -0.45 12.58 -7.68
C HIS A 49 -0.09 12.95 -6.24
N ARG A 50 1.19 12.72 -5.89
CA ARG A 50 1.77 13.08 -4.60
C ARG A 50 3.18 13.61 -4.77
N LEU A 51 3.49 14.68 -4.03
CA LEU A 51 4.86 15.11 -3.83
C LEU A 51 5.53 14.25 -2.77
N LEU A 52 6.72 13.77 -3.11
CA LEU A 52 7.55 12.98 -2.21
C LEU A 52 8.80 13.78 -1.86
N THR A 53 9.01 14.03 -0.58
CA THR A 53 10.27 14.57 -0.09
C THR A 53 11.28 13.44 0.04
N VAL A 54 12.35 13.50 -0.73
CA VAL A 54 13.48 12.56 -0.62
C VAL A 54 14.55 13.13 0.30
N LYS A 55 15.26 12.24 1.01
CA LYS A 55 16.44 12.59 1.81
C LYS A 55 17.70 12.02 1.16
N GLN A 56 18.88 12.54 1.54
CA GLN A 56 20.14 11.94 1.11
C GLN A 56 20.23 10.47 1.56
N GLY A 57 20.62 9.58 0.64
CA GLY A 57 20.71 8.14 0.88
C GLY A 57 19.60 7.34 0.19
N ILE A 58 19.36 6.12 0.68
CA ILE A 58 18.38 5.19 0.11
C ILE A 58 16.99 5.51 0.66
N ASN A 59 16.07 5.92 -0.21
CA ASN A 59 14.67 6.14 0.13
C ASN A 59 13.85 4.94 -0.36
N ARG A 60 13.33 4.13 0.55
CA ARG A 60 12.45 3.02 0.20
C ARG A 60 11.01 3.52 0.07
N ILE A 61 10.48 3.46 -1.15
CA ILE A 61 9.08 3.80 -1.43
C ILE A 61 8.30 2.50 -1.50
N GLN A 62 7.21 2.42 -0.74
CA GLN A 62 6.30 1.28 -0.75
C GLN A 62 4.91 1.77 -1.14
N PHE A 63 4.26 1.04 -2.03
CA PHE A 63 2.89 1.29 -2.41
C PHE A 63 2.04 0.14 -1.87
N SER A 64 0.98 0.48 -1.17
CA SER A 64 0.00 -0.47 -0.65
C SER A 64 -1.39 0.03 -0.97
N TRP A 65 -2.22 -0.86 -1.47
CA TRP A 65 -3.61 -0.61 -1.78
C TRP A 65 -4.43 -1.79 -1.29
N ALA A 66 -5.59 -1.51 -0.70
CA ALA A 66 -6.53 -2.55 -0.34
C ALA A 66 -7.45 -2.80 -1.54
N ASN A 67 -7.60 -4.07 -1.92
CA ASN A 67 -8.64 -4.53 -2.84
C ASN A 67 -8.64 -3.81 -4.21
N THR A 68 -7.47 -3.52 -4.78
CA THR A 68 -7.36 -2.93 -6.12
C THR A 68 -6.26 -3.64 -6.91
N LEU A 69 -6.52 -3.96 -8.18
CA LEU A 69 -5.49 -4.42 -9.11
C LEU A 69 -4.86 -3.18 -9.75
N ILE A 70 -3.57 -2.96 -9.49
CA ILE A 70 -2.81 -1.89 -10.15
C ILE A 70 -2.00 -2.50 -11.28
N ASP A 71 -2.06 -1.87 -12.45
CA ASP A 71 -1.13 -2.16 -13.53
C ASP A 71 0.27 -1.67 -13.10
N PRO A 72 1.27 -2.56 -12.93
CA PRO A 72 2.60 -2.15 -12.49
C PRO A 72 3.30 -1.18 -13.45
N THR A 73 2.84 -1.08 -14.70
CA THR A 73 3.33 -0.10 -15.69
C THR A 73 2.69 1.29 -15.53
N SER A 74 1.67 1.44 -14.69
CA SER A 74 0.96 2.71 -14.46
C SER A 74 1.64 3.66 -13.47
N ILE A 75 2.77 3.24 -12.88
CA ILE A 75 3.54 4.07 -11.95
C ILE A 75 4.51 4.94 -12.74
N ASP A 76 4.33 6.25 -12.66
CA ASP A 76 5.27 7.24 -13.19
C ASP A 76 5.98 7.96 -12.03
N PHE A 77 7.30 8.11 -12.16
CA PHE A 77 8.12 8.79 -11.18
C PHE A 77 8.94 9.89 -11.84
N ARG A 78 8.61 11.13 -11.50
CA ARG A 78 9.25 12.32 -12.05
C ARG A 78 10.05 13.05 -10.98
N ILE A 79 11.35 13.21 -11.22
CA ILE A 79 12.19 14.10 -10.44
C ILE A 79 11.87 15.54 -10.82
N LEU A 80 11.70 16.40 -9.82
CA LEU A 80 11.49 17.82 -10.00
C LEU A 80 12.84 18.53 -9.86
N ASP A 81 13.29 19.19 -10.92
CA ASP A 81 14.60 19.85 -10.97
C ASP A 81 14.68 21.12 -10.09
N HIS A 82 13.53 21.64 -9.63
CA HIS A 82 13.43 22.87 -8.84
C HIS A 82 12.43 22.69 -7.69
N GLN A 83 12.92 22.68 -6.44
CA GLN A 83 12.06 22.55 -5.26
C GLN A 83 11.12 23.75 -5.07
N ASP A 84 11.46 24.90 -5.65
CA ASP A 84 10.77 26.18 -5.44
C ASP A 84 9.55 26.38 -6.36
N LYS A 85 9.27 25.41 -7.25
CA LYS A 85 8.25 25.53 -8.31
C LYS A 85 7.04 24.60 -8.13
N VAL A 86 6.87 24.01 -6.95
CA VAL A 86 5.77 23.10 -6.60
C VAL A 86 5.04 23.55 -5.35
#